data_AF-A0A2A9CKS9-F1
#
_entry.id   AF-A0A2A9CKS9-F1
#
_cell.length_a   1.000
_cell.length_b   1.000
_cell.length_c   1.000
_cell.angle_alpha   90.00
_cell.angle_beta   90.00
_cell.angle_gamma   90.00
#
_symmetry.space_group_name_H-M   'P 1'
#
loop_
_entity.id
_entity.type
_entity.pdbx_description
1 polymer ?
#
loop_
_entity_poly.entity_id
_entity_poly.type
_entity_poly.pdbx_seq_one_letter_code
_entity_poly.pdbx_strand_id
1 'polypeptide(L)'
;MGFFIIPFLIALLSTPILFIIGIVLYFTKNKNAKKFLWSAVIALLAAIPSLILSTSPGVWVSSFLLIILSALIYWSISIWREKQPIVVEKYLKRFYQFIKKGGIALAFLLCIMVSSLFGVMFGLNRNIEEDASKEYKELTEEIESAETKLVSINEELSNHEKTKSAKERYEDLQNKINETESKLESLSKKVKTSDDTITSEKDELETVQKEREAESSKLAALQKDKDELTKEIDTLSNNLKETKKELDSITSDLDTNKKELNQVNETIKSKESILKDIENVITQKKEEPITLIAGQYVVGKDVPEGRYQVTNVGDGSNFFVMDSDGSTTVNTILGDGVGDGDYVFYTFNGDLIETRAKVKLIPIE
;
A
#
# COMPACT_ATOMS: atom_id res chain seq x y z
N MET A 1 -67.10 55.86 36.13
CA MET A 1 -67.68 57.00 35.38
C MET A 1 -68.45 56.44 34.19
N GLY A 2 -69.70 56.06 34.44
CA GLY A 2 -70.69 55.79 33.40
C GLY A 2 -71.85 56.77 33.58
N PHE A 3 -72.72 56.89 32.57
CA PHE A 3 -73.81 57.86 32.42
C PHE A 3 -73.40 59.22 31.85
N PHE A 4 -73.45 59.39 30.52
CA PHE A 4 -73.84 60.62 29.79
C PHE A 4 -73.70 60.45 28.25
N ILE A 5 -74.36 59.47 27.60
CA ILE A 5 -74.44 59.42 26.11
C ILE A 5 -75.86 59.09 25.58
N ILE A 6 -76.84 58.81 26.44
CA ILE A 6 -78.17 58.34 25.99
C ILE A 6 -79.10 59.44 25.43
N PRO A 7 -79.04 60.75 25.80
CA PRO A 7 -79.99 61.73 25.23
C PRO A 7 -79.71 62.14 23.78
N PHE A 8 -78.52 61.88 23.23
CA PHE A 8 -78.12 62.35 21.90
C PHE A 8 -78.51 61.36 20.78
N LEU A 9 -78.72 60.08 21.09
CA LEU A 9 -79.12 59.06 20.11
C LEU A 9 -80.62 59.11 19.76
N ILE A 10 -81.47 59.61 20.64
CA ILE A 10 -82.93 59.65 20.43
C ILE A 10 -83.35 60.80 19.50
N ALA A 11 -82.52 61.85 19.37
CA ALA A 11 -82.76 62.98 18.47
C ALA A 11 -82.37 62.71 17.00
N LEU A 12 -81.55 61.69 16.72
CA LEU A 12 -81.15 61.31 15.35
C LEU A 12 -82.07 60.27 14.69
N LEU A 13 -82.95 59.60 15.45
CA LEU A 13 -83.84 58.54 14.94
C LEU A 13 -85.27 59.01 14.62
N SER A 14 -85.67 60.21 15.03
CA SER A 14 -87.04 60.72 14.83
C SER A 14 -87.24 61.48 13.51
N THR A 15 -86.16 62.02 12.92
CA THR A 15 -86.20 62.76 11.65
C THR A 15 -86.46 61.89 10.40
N PRO A 16 -85.90 60.67 10.24
CA PRO A 16 -86.22 59.83 9.08
C PRO A 16 -87.66 59.27 9.09
N ILE A 17 -88.23 59.02 10.28
CA ILE A 17 -89.59 58.46 10.41
C ILE A 17 -90.65 59.49 9.99
N LEU A 18 -90.50 60.76 10.39
CA LEU A 18 -91.41 61.84 9.98
C LEU A 18 -91.30 62.15 8.48
N PHE A 19 -90.11 62.00 7.89
CA PHE A 19 -89.90 62.14 6.44
C PHE A 19 -90.62 61.02 5.66
N ILE A 20 -90.55 59.77 6.13
CA ILE A 20 -91.24 58.63 5.52
C ILE A 20 -92.77 58.80 5.61
N ILE A 21 -93.29 59.25 6.76
CA ILE A 21 -94.73 59.52 6.92
C ILE A 21 -95.20 60.64 5.98
N GLY A 22 -94.39 61.69 5.81
CA GLY A 22 -94.67 62.78 4.86
C GLY A 22 -94.72 62.31 3.41
N ILE A 23 -93.80 61.43 3.01
CA ILE A 23 -93.79 60.80 1.68
C ILE A 23 -95.04 59.94 1.49
N VAL A 24 -95.37 59.07 2.45
CA VAL A 24 -96.56 58.21 2.35
C VAL A 24 -97.84 59.05 2.20
N LEU A 25 -97.98 60.15 2.97
CA LEU A 25 -99.14 61.04 2.85
C LEU A 25 -99.18 61.79 1.51
N TYR A 26 -98.06 62.30 1.02
CA TYR A 26 -97.99 63.00 -0.28
C TYR A 26 -98.40 62.09 -1.45
N PHE A 27 -97.96 60.83 -1.42
CA PHE A 27 -98.22 59.89 -2.52
C PHE A 27 -99.64 59.28 -2.51
N THR A 28 -100.37 59.30 -1.39
CA THR A 28 -101.76 58.81 -1.33
C THR A 28 -102.76 59.66 -2.13
N LYS A 29 -102.42 60.92 -2.43
CA LYS A 29 -103.32 61.86 -3.13
C LYS A 29 -103.25 61.77 -4.66
N ASN A 30 -102.21 61.16 -5.25
CA ASN A 30 -101.98 61.14 -6.69
C ASN A 30 -102.15 59.74 -7.29
N LYS A 31 -103.20 59.54 -8.12
CA LYS A 31 -103.57 58.22 -8.69
C LYS A 31 -102.49 57.60 -9.57
N ASN A 32 -101.66 58.40 -10.25
CA ASN A 32 -100.58 57.88 -11.09
C ASN A 32 -99.33 57.49 -10.29
N ALA A 33 -99.23 57.93 -9.04
CA ALA A 33 -98.06 57.70 -8.19
C ALA A 33 -98.07 56.33 -7.47
N LYS A 34 -99.20 55.61 -7.48
CA LYS A 34 -99.35 54.29 -6.85
C LYS A 34 -98.47 53.20 -7.47
N LYS A 35 -98.21 53.25 -8.79
CA LYS A 35 -97.29 52.31 -9.46
C LYS A 35 -95.83 52.60 -9.09
N PHE A 36 -95.47 53.86 -8.89
CA PHE A 36 -94.12 54.28 -8.50
C PHE A 36 -93.79 53.92 -7.04
N LEU A 37 -94.81 53.89 -6.17
CA LEU A 37 -94.67 53.50 -4.77
C LEU A 37 -94.29 52.02 -4.61
N TRP A 38 -94.86 51.14 -5.45
CA TRP A 38 -94.60 49.71 -5.40
C TRP A 38 -93.19 49.36 -5.86
N SER A 39 -92.68 50.02 -6.91
CA SER A 39 -91.30 49.86 -7.34
C SER A 39 -90.29 50.45 -6.34
N ALA A 40 -90.63 51.57 -5.67
CA ALA A 40 -89.79 52.14 -4.62
C ALA A 40 -89.69 51.24 -3.38
N VAL A 41 -90.79 50.61 -2.96
CA VAL A 41 -90.81 49.65 -1.82
C VAL A 41 -90.02 48.39 -2.15
N ILE A 42 -90.11 47.87 -3.37
CA ILE A 42 -89.32 46.71 -3.82
C ILE A 42 -87.82 47.06 -3.87
N ALA A 43 -87.45 48.25 -4.36
CA ALA A 43 -86.05 48.69 -4.38
C ALA A 43 -85.48 48.88 -2.96
N LEU A 44 -86.29 49.37 -2.02
CA LEU A 44 -85.90 49.54 -0.62
C LEU A 44 -85.74 48.19 0.09
N LEU A 45 -86.59 47.20 -0.23
CA LEU A 45 -86.47 45.81 0.25
C LEU A 45 -85.25 45.08 -0.35
N ALA A 46 -84.87 45.39 -1.60
CA ALA A 46 -83.70 44.80 -2.25
C ALA A 46 -82.35 45.37 -1.74
N ALA A 47 -82.35 46.56 -1.13
CA ALA A 47 -81.15 47.19 -0.54
C ALA A 47 -80.86 46.75 0.92
N ILE A 48 -81.74 45.92 1.52
CA ILE A 48 -81.60 45.46 2.91
C ILE A 48 -80.41 44.51 3.13
N PRO A 49 -79.99 43.64 2.19
CA PRO A 49 -78.85 42.75 2.40
C PRO A 49 -77.50 43.46 2.58
N SER A 50 -77.36 44.72 2.14
CA SER A 50 -76.10 45.48 2.25
C SER A 50 -75.97 46.33 3.53
N LEU A 51 -76.99 46.38 4.40
CA LEU A 51 -76.95 47.16 5.65
C LEU A 51 -76.88 46.30 6.93
N ILE A 52 -76.88 44.96 6.81
CA ILE A 52 -76.97 44.01 7.93
C ILE A 52 -75.59 43.53 8.45
N LEU A 53 -74.48 44.01 7.89
CA LEU A 53 -73.12 43.62 8.33
C LEU A 53 -72.50 44.44 9.47
N SER A 54 -73.28 45.30 10.15
CA SER A 54 -72.79 45.88 11.42
C SER A 54 -73.94 46.21 12.38
N THR A 55 -73.87 45.62 13.57
CA THR A 55 -74.69 45.84 14.79
C THR A 55 -75.95 44.99 14.96
N SER A 56 -76.25 44.71 16.23
CA SER A 56 -76.85 43.49 16.80
C SER A 56 -78.35 43.23 16.52
N PRO A 57 -78.78 41.95 16.45
CA PRO A 57 -80.00 41.54 15.73
C PRO A 57 -81.33 41.70 16.50
N GLY A 58 -81.30 41.97 17.81
CA GLY A 58 -82.46 41.78 18.68
C GLY A 58 -83.51 42.91 18.70
N VAL A 59 -83.17 44.14 18.30
CA VAL A 59 -84.07 45.30 18.50
C VAL A 59 -84.90 45.64 17.23
N TRP A 60 -84.49 45.13 16.07
CA TRP A 60 -85.13 45.46 14.78
C TRP A 60 -86.33 44.56 14.44
N VAL A 61 -86.35 43.32 14.94
CA VAL A 61 -87.38 42.32 14.59
C VAL A 61 -88.77 42.70 15.13
N SER A 62 -88.85 43.28 16.34
CA SER A 62 -90.12 43.66 16.97
C SER A 62 -90.78 44.90 16.33
N SER A 63 -89.97 45.89 15.95
CA SER A 63 -90.46 47.10 15.25
C SER A 63 -90.91 46.77 13.82
N PHE A 64 -90.24 45.82 13.15
CA PHE A 64 -90.60 45.40 11.79
C PHE A 64 -91.91 44.58 11.77
N LEU A 65 -92.14 43.72 12.77
CA LEU A 65 -93.39 42.98 12.94
C LEU A 65 -94.59 43.90 13.20
N LEU A 66 -94.44 44.96 13.99
CA LEU A 66 -95.50 45.96 14.24
C LEU A 66 -95.87 46.76 12.98
N ILE A 67 -94.90 47.07 12.13
CA ILE A 67 -95.14 47.75 10.84
C ILE A 67 -95.90 46.81 9.89
N ILE A 68 -95.53 45.54 9.82
CA ILE A 68 -96.24 44.53 9.00
C ILE A 68 -97.67 44.31 9.52
N LEU A 69 -97.86 44.23 10.84
CA LEU A 69 -99.19 44.02 11.43
C LEU A 69 -100.11 45.21 11.20
N SER A 70 -99.61 46.44 11.36
CA SER A 70 -100.40 47.65 11.08
C SER A 70 -100.73 47.80 9.58
N ALA A 71 -99.80 47.41 8.70
CA ALA A 71 -100.03 47.37 7.25
C ALA A 71 -101.08 46.30 6.88
N LEU A 72 -101.07 45.13 7.52
CA LEU A 72 -102.07 44.07 7.30
C LEU A 72 -103.45 44.44 7.84
N ILE A 73 -103.54 45.10 8.99
CA ILE A 73 -104.81 45.62 9.54
C ILE A 73 -105.37 46.70 8.62
N TYR A 74 -104.53 47.65 8.17
CA TYR A 74 -104.95 48.70 7.26
C TYR A 74 -105.35 48.14 5.89
N TRP A 75 -104.62 47.15 5.36
CA TRP A 75 -104.95 46.45 4.12
C TRP A 75 -106.26 45.67 4.24
N SER A 76 -106.50 45.02 5.37
CA SER A 76 -107.75 44.31 5.66
C SER A 76 -108.95 45.26 5.72
N ILE A 77 -108.79 46.42 6.38
CA ILE A 77 -109.81 47.47 6.44
C ILE A 77 -110.04 48.10 5.05
N SER A 78 -108.97 48.32 4.28
CA SER A 78 -109.03 48.87 2.92
C SER A 78 -109.74 47.93 1.93
N ILE A 79 -109.41 46.62 1.96
CA ILE A 79 -110.07 45.60 1.13
C ILE A 79 -111.56 45.49 1.45
N TRP A 80 -111.92 45.58 2.74
CA TRP A 80 -113.32 45.56 3.17
C TRP A 80 -114.10 46.82 2.74
N ARG A 81 -113.46 47.99 2.75
CA ARG A 81 -114.09 49.26 2.38
C ARG A 81 -114.29 49.42 0.87
N GLU A 82 -113.45 48.80 0.05
CA GLU A 82 -113.50 48.93 -1.41
C GLU A 82 -114.42 47.90 -2.10
N LYS A 83 -114.73 46.76 -1.47
CA LYS A 83 -115.53 45.70 -2.10
C LYS A 83 -117.04 45.71 -1.85
N GLN A 84 -117.56 46.30 -0.75
CA GLN A 84 -119.01 46.34 -0.47
C GLN A 84 -119.42 47.46 0.52
N PRO A 85 -119.46 48.76 0.12
CA PRO A 85 -119.77 49.85 1.05
C PRO A 85 -121.20 49.80 1.62
N ILE A 86 -122.14 49.18 0.91
CA ILE A 86 -123.58 49.18 1.28
C ILE A 86 -123.91 48.07 2.29
N VAL A 87 -123.10 47.00 2.37
CA VAL A 87 -123.41 45.84 3.23
C VAL A 87 -122.98 46.08 4.68
N VAL A 88 -121.84 46.74 4.91
CA VAL A 88 -121.32 46.99 6.27
C VAL A 88 -122.20 47.97 7.05
N GLU A 89 -122.69 49.04 6.41
CA GLU A 89 -123.62 49.97 7.06
C GLU A 89 -124.95 49.27 7.39
N LYS A 90 -125.39 48.34 6.54
CA LYS A 90 -126.61 47.54 6.75
C LYS A 90 -126.42 46.51 7.86
N TYR A 91 -125.24 45.89 8.01
CA TYR A 91 -124.91 44.98 9.10
C TYR A 91 -124.74 45.70 10.43
N LEU A 92 -124.04 46.83 10.47
CA LEU A 92 -123.93 47.64 11.69
C LEU A 92 -125.29 48.21 12.11
N LYS A 93 -126.15 48.67 11.18
CA LYS A 93 -127.54 49.06 11.49
C LYS A 93 -128.37 47.87 11.99
N ARG A 94 -128.25 46.69 11.38
CA ARG A 94 -128.98 45.48 11.83
C ARG A 94 -128.48 44.99 13.20
N PHE A 95 -127.18 45.07 13.45
CA PHE A 95 -126.57 44.71 14.73
C PHE A 95 -126.98 45.70 15.82
N TYR A 96 -126.99 47.00 15.52
CA TYR A 96 -127.51 48.03 16.42
C TYR A 96 -129.02 47.85 16.69
N GLN A 97 -129.82 47.53 15.67
CA GLN A 97 -131.25 47.21 15.85
C GLN A 97 -131.46 45.90 16.63
N PHE A 98 -130.58 44.92 16.48
CA PHE A 98 -130.61 43.66 17.23
C PHE A 98 -130.31 43.89 18.72
N ILE A 99 -129.31 44.72 19.05
CA ILE A 99 -129.04 45.18 20.41
C ILE A 99 -130.26 45.93 20.99
N LYS A 100 -130.92 46.76 20.17
CA LYS A 100 -132.10 47.54 20.60
C LYS A 100 -133.38 46.72 20.80
N LYS A 101 -133.49 45.52 20.20
CA LYS A 101 -134.64 44.60 20.33
C LYS A 101 -134.45 43.51 21.41
N GLY A 102 -133.57 43.73 22.38
CA GLY A 102 -133.36 42.81 23.50
C GLY A 102 -132.22 41.79 23.30
N GLY A 103 -131.41 41.91 22.24
CA GLY A 103 -130.24 41.06 21.97
C GLY A 103 -128.98 41.34 22.82
N ILE A 104 -129.09 42.12 23.91
CA ILE A 104 -127.96 42.46 24.80
C ILE A 104 -127.40 41.22 25.48
N ALA A 105 -128.25 40.26 25.87
CA ALA A 105 -127.81 39.04 26.55
C ALA A 105 -126.92 38.16 25.64
N LEU A 106 -127.23 38.07 24.35
CA LEU A 106 -126.47 37.25 23.39
C LEU A 106 -125.10 37.90 23.07
N ALA A 107 -125.05 39.23 23.00
CA ALA A 107 -123.81 39.97 22.81
C ALA A 107 -122.88 39.84 24.03
N PHE A 108 -123.43 39.82 25.25
CA PHE A 108 -122.66 39.58 26.47
C PHE A 108 -122.09 38.17 26.53
N LEU A 109 -122.87 37.16 26.12
CA LEU A 109 -122.43 35.76 26.08
C LEU A 109 -121.31 35.54 25.04
N LEU A 110 -121.39 36.23 23.90
CA LEU A 110 -120.31 36.25 22.90
C LEU A 110 -119.04 36.92 23.42
N CYS A 111 -119.13 38.03 24.15
CA CYS A 111 -117.97 38.64 24.78
C CYS A 111 -117.32 37.71 25.82
N ILE A 112 -118.11 37.02 26.65
CA ILE A 112 -117.58 36.05 27.62
C ILE A 112 -116.86 34.88 26.92
N MET A 113 -117.42 34.36 25.83
CA MET A 113 -116.76 33.29 25.06
C MET A 113 -115.46 33.77 24.40
N VAL A 114 -115.42 34.97 23.84
CA VAL A 114 -114.19 35.54 23.26
C VAL A 114 -113.13 35.80 24.33
N SER A 115 -113.52 36.27 25.53
CA SER A 115 -112.60 36.42 26.66
C SER A 115 -112.03 35.08 27.15
N SER A 116 -112.84 34.01 27.14
CA SER A 116 -112.38 32.66 27.51
C SER A 116 -111.37 32.09 26.50
N LEU A 117 -111.58 32.30 25.20
CA LEU A 117 -110.63 31.87 24.16
C LEU A 117 -109.30 32.64 24.23
N PHE A 118 -109.35 33.95 24.53
CA PHE A 118 -108.15 34.76 24.67
C PHE A 118 -107.31 34.33 25.88
N GLY A 119 -107.96 33.95 27.00
CA GLY A 119 -107.27 33.39 28.16
C GLY A 119 -106.53 32.08 27.86
N VAL A 120 -107.15 31.18 27.09
CA VAL A 120 -106.52 29.91 26.68
C VAL A 120 -105.36 30.14 25.71
N MET A 121 -105.48 31.07 24.75
CA MET A 121 -104.40 31.38 23.82
C MET A 121 -103.20 32.06 24.50
N PHE A 122 -103.42 32.93 25.48
CA PHE A 122 -102.33 33.59 26.21
C PHE A 122 -101.59 32.62 27.15
N GLY A 123 -102.31 31.66 27.76
CA GLY A 123 -101.71 30.60 28.57
C GLY A 123 -100.85 29.64 27.75
N LEU A 124 -101.30 29.26 26.55
CA LEU A 124 -100.53 28.40 25.64
C LEU A 124 -99.28 29.11 25.11
N ASN A 125 -99.34 30.42 24.81
CA ASN A 125 -98.18 31.18 24.34
C ASN A 125 -97.07 31.30 25.39
N ARG A 126 -97.44 31.44 26.67
CA ARG A 126 -96.46 31.57 27.76
C ARG A 126 -95.74 30.25 28.04
N ASN A 127 -96.43 29.10 27.94
CA ASN A 127 -95.79 27.79 28.07
C ASN A 127 -94.83 27.49 26.90
N ILE A 128 -95.18 27.89 25.67
CA ILE A 128 -94.30 27.72 24.51
C ILE A 128 -93.02 28.57 24.66
N GLU A 129 -93.12 29.76 25.23
CA GLU A 129 -91.98 30.66 25.44
C GLU A 129 -91.05 30.16 26.58
N GLU A 130 -91.62 29.55 27.62
CA GLU A 130 -90.87 28.99 28.75
C GLU A 130 -90.17 27.66 28.38
N ASP A 131 -90.83 26.79 27.60
CA ASP A 131 -90.22 25.55 27.07
C ASP A 131 -89.13 25.85 26.03
N ALA A 132 -89.38 26.79 25.10
CA ALA A 132 -88.36 27.21 24.14
C ALA A 132 -87.15 27.84 24.84
N SER A 133 -87.36 28.69 25.87
CA SER A 133 -86.26 29.29 26.62
C SER A 133 -85.42 28.24 27.36
N LYS A 134 -86.02 27.16 27.83
CA LYS A 134 -85.31 26.07 28.51
C LYS A 134 -84.49 25.24 27.53
N GLU A 135 -85.07 24.88 26.38
CA GLU A 135 -84.39 24.15 25.31
C GLU A 135 -83.23 24.98 24.72
N TYR A 136 -83.42 26.29 24.51
CA TYR A 136 -82.33 27.19 24.11
C TYR A 136 -81.20 27.23 25.13
N LYS A 137 -81.52 27.23 26.42
CA LYS A 137 -80.51 27.26 27.48
C LYS A 137 -79.72 25.95 27.55
N GLU A 138 -80.39 24.81 27.51
CA GLU A 138 -79.75 23.49 27.46
C GLU A 138 -78.87 23.35 26.20
N LEU A 139 -79.36 23.78 25.04
CA LEU A 139 -78.59 23.78 23.79
C LEU A 139 -77.37 24.71 23.86
N THR A 140 -77.49 25.85 24.54
CA THR A 140 -76.37 26.80 24.71
C THR A 140 -75.32 26.22 25.66
N GLU A 141 -75.73 25.56 26.74
CA GLU A 141 -74.82 24.88 27.67
C GLU A 141 -74.13 23.68 26.99
N GLU A 142 -74.82 22.94 26.11
CA GLU A 142 -74.21 21.89 25.29
C GLU A 142 -73.20 22.44 24.28
N ILE A 143 -73.51 23.57 23.62
CA ILE A 143 -72.58 24.25 22.71
C ILE A 143 -71.34 24.73 23.46
N GLU A 144 -71.51 25.35 24.64
CA GLU A 144 -70.39 25.82 25.46
C GLU A 144 -69.53 24.62 25.95
N SER A 145 -70.16 23.50 26.30
CA SER A 145 -69.45 22.25 26.62
C SER A 145 -68.71 21.65 25.41
N ALA A 146 -69.29 21.74 24.21
CA ALA A 146 -68.65 21.27 22.99
C ALA A 146 -67.47 22.17 22.59
N GLU A 147 -67.62 23.48 22.73
CA GLU A 147 -66.57 24.47 22.45
C GLU A 147 -65.39 24.29 23.41
N THR A 148 -65.63 24.11 24.70
CA THR A 148 -64.57 23.84 25.68
C THR A 148 -63.83 22.53 25.40
N LYS A 149 -64.54 21.47 24.99
CA LYS A 149 -63.91 20.20 24.55
C LYS A 149 -63.10 20.36 23.27
N LEU A 150 -63.57 21.17 22.33
CA LEU A 150 -62.81 21.46 21.10
C LEU A 150 -61.53 22.23 21.42
N VAL A 151 -61.58 23.20 22.35
CA VAL A 151 -60.40 23.91 22.82
C VAL A 151 -59.41 22.95 23.47
N SER A 152 -59.86 22.07 24.37
CA SER A 152 -58.97 21.12 25.04
C SER A 152 -58.35 20.11 24.07
N ILE A 153 -59.12 19.60 23.11
CA ILE A 153 -58.61 18.70 22.07
C ILE A 153 -57.59 19.42 21.19
N ASN A 154 -57.86 20.66 20.80
CA ASN A 154 -56.94 21.45 19.98
C ASN A 154 -55.64 21.79 20.73
N GLU A 155 -55.73 22.02 22.04
CA GLU A 155 -54.58 22.21 22.92
C GLU A 155 -53.75 20.91 23.08
N GLU A 156 -54.39 19.74 23.22
CA GLU A 156 -53.72 18.44 23.20
C GLU A 156 -53.05 18.12 21.85
N LEU A 157 -53.67 18.52 20.74
CA LEU A 157 -53.11 18.39 19.38
C LEU A 157 -51.91 19.31 19.18
N SER A 158 -51.95 20.51 19.76
CA SER A 158 -50.83 21.46 19.74
C SER A 158 -49.68 21.01 20.66
N ASN A 159 -49.99 20.35 21.77
CA ASN A 159 -49.01 19.80 22.72
C ASN A 159 -48.44 18.44 22.29
N HIS A 160 -48.60 18.05 21.01
CA HIS A 160 -47.98 16.86 20.42
C HIS A 160 -46.45 16.99 20.23
N GLU A 161 -45.76 17.58 21.22
CA GLU A 161 -44.31 17.74 21.32
C GLU A 161 -43.56 16.42 21.17
N LYS A 162 -44.18 15.30 21.58
CA LYS A 162 -43.61 13.96 21.46
C LYS A 162 -43.32 13.60 20.00
N THR A 163 -44.17 14.03 19.06
CA THR A 163 -44.02 13.69 17.64
C THR A 163 -43.04 14.63 16.94
N LYS A 164 -42.99 15.90 17.36
CA LYS A 164 -41.92 16.82 16.95
C LYS A 164 -40.54 16.32 17.43
N SER A 165 -40.43 15.93 18.70
CA SER A 165 -39.21 15.36 19.27
C SER A 165 -38.81 14.02 18.62
N ALA A 166 -39.79 13.17 18.29
CA ALA A 166 -39.53 11.93 17.56
C ALA A 166 -38.99 12.18 16.14
N LYS A 167 -39.51 13.20 15.44
CA LYS A 167 -39.03 13.59 14.11
C LYS A 167 -37.59 14.12 14.15
N GLU A 168 -37.27 15.01 15.10
CA GLU A 168 -35.91 15.53 15.29
C GLU A 168 -34.91 14.40 15.59
N ARG A 169 -35.30 13.41 16.42
CA ARG A 169 -34.48 12.21 16.67
C ARG A 169 -34.29 11.36 15.42
N TYR A 170 -35.33 11.21 14.59
CA TYR A 170 -35.22 10.47 13.33
C TYR A 170 -34.25 11.14 12.37
N GLU A 171 -34.31 12.46 12.22
CA GLU A 171 -33.39 13.22 11.38
C GLU A 171 -31.93 13.12 11.89
N ASP A 172 -31.70 13.21 13.20
CA ASP A 172 -30.37 13.00 13.80
C ASP A 172 -29.85 11.58 13.56
N LEU A 173 -30.70 10.56 13.72
CA LEU A 173 -30.35 9.17 13.43
C LEU A 173 -30.01 8.97 11.95
N GLN A 174 -30.77 9.57 11.04
CA GLN A 174 -30.52 9.48 9.59
C GLN A 174 -29.15 10.10 9.24
N ASN A 175 -28.82 11.24 9.83
CA ASN A 175 -27.51 11.89 9.63
C ASN A 175 -26.37 11.02 10.15
N LYS A 176 -26.53 10.41 11.33
CA LYS A 176 -25.54 9.47 11.89
C LYS A 176 -25.38 8.21 11.06
N ILE A 177 -26.47 7.68 10.49
CA ILE A 177 -26.43 6.54 9.55
C ILE A 177 -25.60 6.91 8.33
N ASN A 178 -25.90 8.04 7.68
CA ASN A 178 -25.18 8.48 6.48
C ASN A 178 -23.68 8.71 6.76
N GLU A 179 -23.34 9.28 7.93
CA GLU A 179 -21.94 9.46 8.35
C GLU A 179 -21.25 8.10 8.57
N THR A 180 -21.96 7.14 9.16
CA THR A 180 -21.44 5.78 9.41
C THR A 180 -21.24 5.02 8.11
N GLU A 181 -22.17 5.12 7.15
CA GLU A 181 -22.05 4.54 5.82
C GLU A 181 -20.85 5.09 5.06
N SER A 182 -20.64 6.41 5.12
CA SER A 182 -19.47 7.06 4.50
C SER A 182 -18.15 6.57 5.12
N LYS A 183 -18.11 6.39 6.45
CA LYS A 183 -16.96 5.81 7.15
C LYS A 183 -16.73 4.36 6.76
N LEU A 184 -17.79 3.55 6.67
CA LEU A 184 -17.73 2.15 6.26
C LEU A 184 -17.16 1.99 4.84
N GLU A 185 -17.60 2.83 3.91
CA GLU A 185 -17.09 2.82 2.53
C GLU A 185 -15.59 3.16 2.49
N SER A 186 -15.16 4.15 3.27
CA SER A 186 -13.76 4.53 3.37
C SER A 186 -12.88 3.41 3.95
N LEU A 187 -13.38 2.70 4.96
CA LEU A 187 -12.70 1.55 5.57
C LEU A 187 -12.62 0.38 4.59
N SER A 188 -13.71 0.09 3.88
CA SER A 188 -13.76 -0.95 2.85
C SER A 188 -12.72 -0.72 1.75
N LYS A 189 -12.58 0.52 1.26
CA LYS A 189 -11.53 0.89 0.29
C LYS A 189 -10.13 0.66 0.85
N LYS A 190 -9.88 1.05 2.11
CA LYS A 190 -8.59 0.84 2.77
C LYS A 190 -8.26 -0.65 2.93
N VAL A 191 -9.23 -1.47 3.34
CA VAL A 191 -9.06 -2.93 3.45
C VAL A 191 -8.66 -3.52 2.11
N LYS A 192 -9.37 -3.16 1.02
CA LYS A 192 -9.02 -3.64 -0.32
C LYS A 192 -7.60 -3.26 -0.74
N THR A 193 -7.20 -1.99 -0.52
CA THR A 193 -5.83 -1.56 -0.83
C THR A 193 -4.77 -2.28 0.00
N SER A 194 -5.08 -2.59 1.26
CA SER A 194 -4.18 -3.37 2.11
C SER A 194 -4.08 -4.82 1.65
N ASP A 195 -5.18 -5.45 1.23
CA ASP A 195 -5.19 -6.82 0.70
C ASP A 195 -4.38 -6.93 -0.61
N ASP A 196 -4.54 -5.96 -1.52
CA ASP A 196 -3.75 -5.88 -2.75
C ASP A 196 -2.25 -5.75 -2.44
N THR A 197 -1.90 -4.94 -1.43
CA THR A 197 -0.51 -4.76 -0.98
C THR A 197 0.07 -6.04 -0.39
N ILE A 198 -0.67 -6.70 0.50
CA ILE A 198 -0.26 -7.98 1.13
C ILE A 198 -0.02 -9.05 0.07
N THR A 199 -0.86 -9.08 -0.97
CA THR A 199 -0.70 -10.03 -2.08
C THR A 199 0.60 -9.77 -2.84
N SER A 200 0.89 -8.51 -3.18
CA SER A 200 2.14 -8.13 -3.85
C SER A 200 3.38 -8.45 -3.00
N GLU A 201 3.37 -8.11 -1.71
CA GLU A 201 4.49 -8.39 -0.80
C GLU A 201 4.73 -9.89 -0.64
N LYS A 202 3.67 -10.70 -0.67
CA LYS A 202 3.77 -12.16 -0.60
C LYS A 202 4.46 -12.76 -1.82
N ASP A 203 4.14 -12.26 -3.02
CA ASP A 203 4.76 -12.73 -4.26
C ASP A 203 6.24 -12.34 -4.33
N GLU A 204 6.59 -11.14 -3.86
CA GLU A 204 7.98 -10.69 -3.71
C GLU A 204 8.75 -11.58 -2.70
N LEU A 205 8.13 -11.90 -1.56
CA LEU A 205 8.73 -12.78 -0.55
C LEU A 205 9.02 -14.17 -1.12
N GLU A 206 8.10 -14.76 -1.88
CA GLU A 206 8.30 -16.05 -2.53
C GLU A 206 9.47 -16.01 -3.53
N THR A 207 9.59 -14.91 -4.27
CA THR A 207 10.69 -14.69 -5.22
C THR A 207 12.04 -14.63 -4.49
N VAL A 208 12.13 -13.80 -3.44
CA VAL A 208 13.34 -13.69 -2.61
C VAL A 208 13.71 -15.02 -1.96
N GLN A 209 12.73 -15.83 -1.59
CA GLN A 209 12.99 -17.15 -1.01
C GLN A 209 13.64 -18.11 -2.03
N LYS A 210 13.15 -18.14 -3.28
CA LYS A 210 13.75 -18.94 -4.36
C LYS A 210 15.19 -18.50 -4.67
N GLU A 211 15.43 -17.19 -4.69
CA GLU A 211 16.78 -16.65 -4.88
C GLU A 211 17.73 -17.05 -3.75
N ARG A 212 17.26 -17.00 -2.49
CA ARG A 212 18.04 -17.43 -1.32
C ARG A 212 18.43 -18.90 -1.40
N GLU A 213 17.50 -19.78 -1.80
CA GLU A 213 17.75 -21.22 -1.93
C GLU A 213 18.78 -21.51 -3.05
N ALA A 214 18.67 -20.80 -4.18
CA ALA A 214 19.64 -20.90 -5.27
C ALA A 214 21.05 -20.45 -4.83
N GLU A 215 21.15 -19.33 -4.12
CA GLU A 215 22.43 -18.81 -3.63
C GLU A 215 23.04 -19.70 -2.55
N SER A 216 22.21 -20.26 -1.66
CA SER A 216 22.63 -21.26 -0.67
C SER A 216 23.23 -22.50 -1.33
N SER A 217 22.65 -22.94 -2.45
CA SER A 217 23.15 -24.10 -3.21
C SER A 217 24.51 -23.81 -3.86
N LYS A 218 24.70 -22.61 -4.41
CA LYS A 218 26.02 -22.18 -4.94
C LYS A 218 27.08 -22.11 -3.84
N LEU A 219 26.73 -21.60 -2.67
CA LEU A 219 27.65 -21.49 -1.54
C LEU A 219 28.13 -22.88 -1.08
N ALA A 220 27.23 -23.87 -1.04
CA ALA A 220 27.59 -25.25 -0.73
C ALA A 220 28.57 -25.85 -1.77
N ALA A 221 28.36 -25.58 -3.06
CA ALA A 221 29.28 -26.02 -4.11
C ALA A 221 30.67 -25.36 -3.97
N LEU A 222 30.73 -24.04 -3.77
CA LEU A 222 31.98 -23.32 -3.56
C LEU A 222 32.74 -23.81 -2.31
N GLN A 223 32.02 -24.17 -1.24
CA GLN A 223 32.65 -24.73 -0.05
C GLN A 223 33.29 -26.09 -0.34
N LYS A 224 32.65 -26.93 -1.16
CA LYS A 224 33.22 -28.21 -1.58
C LYS A 224 34.48 -28.02 -2.43
N ASP A 225 34.44 -27.10 -3.39
CA ASP A 225 35.60 -26.77 -4.25
C ASP A 225 36.78 -26.25 -3.41
N LYS A 226 36.49 -25.41 -2.40
CA LYS A 226 37.50 -24.93 -1.45
C LYS A 226 38.14 -26.07 -0.66
N ASP A 227 37.35 -27.02 -0.20
CA ASP A 227 37.86 -28.17 0.56
C ASP A 227 38.71 -29.10 -0.33
N GLU A 228 38.34 -29.27 -1.60
CA GLU A 228 39.13 -30.02 -2.60
C GLU A 228 40.46 -29.32 -2.90
N LEU A 229 40.46 -28.02 -3.17
CA LEU A 229 41.67 -27.23 -3.39
C LEU A 229 42.60 -27.24 -2.17
N THR A 230 42.04 -27.24 -0.95
CA THR A 230 42.84 -27.32 0.28
C THR A 230 43.59 -28.65 0.36
N LYS A 231 42.96 -29.77 0.01
CA LYS A 231 43.62 -31.09 -0.03
C LYS A 231 44.72 -31.16 -1.09
N GLU A 232 44.51 -30.51 -2.24
CA GLU A 232 45.52 -30.44 -3.30
C GLU A 232 46.74 -29.63 -2.84
N ILE A 233 46.52 -28.48 -2.19
CA ILE A 233 47.58 -27.66 -1.59
C ILE A 233 48.40 -28.47 -0.57
N ASP A 234 47.74 -29.22 0.32
CA ASP A 234 48.43 -30.05 1.32
C ASP A 234 49.29 -31.14 0.65
N THR A 235 48.76 -31.76 -0.41
CA THR A 235 49.49 -32.77 -1.19
C THR A 235 50.72 -32.18 -1.86
N LEU A 236 50.56 -31.04 -2.55
CA LEU A 236 51.67 -30.34 -3.20
C LEU A 236 52.73 -29.86 -2.19
N SER A 237 52.30 -29.42 -1.01
CA SER A 237 53.21 -28.99 0.07
C SER A 237 54.08 -30.15 0.56
N ASN A 238 53.51 -31.35 0.70
CA ASN A 238 54.26 -32.53 1.10
C ASN A 238 55.23 -32.98 0.02
N ASN A 239 54.80 -33.02 -1.24
CA ASN A 239 55.68 -33.35 -2.36
C ASN A 239 56.86 -32.36 -2.45
N LEU A 240 56.62 -31.06 -2.27
CA LEU A 240 57.67 -30.04 -2.25
C LEU A 240 58.71 -30.31 -1.15
N LYS A 241 58.27 -30.72 0.05
CA LYS A 241 59.18 -31.06 1.15
C LYS A 241 60.02 -32.30 0.82
N GLU A 242 59.43 -33.30 0.19
CA GLU A 242 60.14 -34.52 -0.22
C GLU A 242 61.17 -34.21 -1.30
N THR A 243 60.77 -33.53 -2.38
CA THR A 243 61.70 -33.10 -3.44
C THR A 243 62.84 -32.24 -2.89
N LYS A 244 62.58 -31.39 -1.89
CA LYS A 244 63.64 -30.60 -1.25
C LYS A 244 64.64 -31.48 -0.50
N LYS A 245 64.18 -32.50 0.22
CA LYS A 245 65.08 -33.47 0.90
C LYS A 245 65.93 -34.24 -0.10
N GLU A 246 65.34 -34.66 -1.21
CA GLU A 246 66.07 -35.33 -2.31
C GLU A 246 67.13 -34.41 -2.90
N LEU A 247 66.80 -33.14 -3.14
CA LEU A 247 67.74 -32.13 -3.64
C LEU A 247 68.92 -31.92 -2.68
N ASP A 248 68.65 -31.83 -1.38
CA ASP A 248 69.69 -31.68 -0.35
C ASP A 248 70.63 -32.91 -0.33
N SER A 249 70.08 -34.13 -0.47
CA SER A 249 70.85 -35.37 -0.55
C SER A 249 71.75 -35.40 -1.80
N ILE A 250 71.18 -35.12 -2.98
CA ILE A 250 71.92 -35.09 -4.24
C ILE A 250 73.04 -34.05 -4.20
N THR A 251 72.79 -32.90 -3.57
CA THR A 251 73.80 -31.84 -3.42
C THR A 251 74.98 -32.31 -2.55
N SER A 252 74.70 -33.03 -1.46
CA SER A 252 75.73 -33.63 -0.61
C SER A 252 76.56 -34.68 -1.35
N ASP A 253 75.89 -35.54 -2.14
CA ASP A 253 76.56 -36.56 -2.95
C ASP A 253 77.44 -35.93 -4.03
N LEU A 254 76.97 -34.86 -4.68
CA LEU A 254 77.74 -34.10 -5.67
C LEU A 254 79.03 -33.54 -5.05
N ASP A 255 78.95 -32.95 -3.86
CA ASP A 255 80.12 -32.39 -3.19
C ASP A 255 81.11 -33.46 -2.73
N THR A 256 80.61 -34.64 -2.36
CA THR A 256 81.44 -35.81 -2.06
C THR A 256 82.18 -36.29 -3.30
N ASN A 257 81.45 -36.51 -4.40
CA ASN A 257 82.04 -36.95 -5.67
C ASN A 257 83.05 -35.94 -6.23
N LYS A 258 82.84 -34.63 -6.05
CA LYS A 258 83.84 -33.60 -6.42
C LYS A 258 85.13 -33.74 -5.62
N LYS A 259 85.04 -34.03 -4.31
CA LYS A 259 86.22 -34.25 -3.46
C LYS A 259 86.97 -35.50 -3.89
N GLU A 260 86.26 -36.59 -4.13
CA GLU A 260 86.85 -37.85 -4.62
C GLU A 260 87.53 -37.65 -5.98
N LEU A 261 86.88 -36.94 -6.91
CA LEU A 261 87.45 -36.62 -8.23
C LEU A 261 88.76 -35.84 -8.10
N ASN A 262 88.82 -34.86 -7.20
CA ASN A 262 90.05 -34.09 -6.96
C ASN A 262 91.18 -34.98 -6.40
N GLN A 263 90.87 -35.86 -5.45
CA GLN A 263 91.85 -36.81 -4.90
C GLN A 263 92.39 -37.79 -5.96
N VAL A 264 91.51 -38.30 -6.82
CA VAL A 264 91.90 -39.16 -7.94
C VAL A 264 92.80 -38.39 -8.91
N ASN A 265 92.46 -37.15 -9.25
CA ASN A 265 93.27 -36.30 -10.13
C ASN A 265 94.66 -36.01 -9.54
N GLU A 266 94.76 -35.74 -8.24
CA GLU A 266 96.05 -35.58 -7.56
C GLU A 266 96.88 -36.87 -7.60
N THR A 267 96.23 -38.01 -7.40
CA THR A 267 96.87 -39.33 -7.48
C THR A 267 97.39 -39.62 -8.89
N ILE A 268 96.60 -39.31 -9.93
CA ILE A 268 97.01 -39.46 -11.33
C ILE A 268 98.25 -38.62 -11.61
N LYS A 269 98.24 -37.32 -11.27
CA LYS A 269 99.39 -36.43 -11.47
C LYS A 269 100.65 -36.95 -10.77
N SER A 270 100.51 -37.47 -9.55
CA SER A 270 101.63 -38.07 -8.83
C SER A 270 102.19 -39.30 -9.56
N LYS A 271 101.32 -40.19 -10.06
CA LYS A 271 101.74 -41.38 -10.80
C LYS A 271 102.37 -41.05 -12.16
N GLU A 272 101.86 -40.05 -12.87
CA GLU A 272 102.46 -39.57 -14.11
C GLU A 272 103.89 -39.04 -13.89
N SER A 273 104.12 -38.31 -12.79
CA SER A 273 105.46 -37.86 -12.42
C SER A 273 106.41 -39.03 -12.15
N ILE A 274 105.97 -40.02 -11.37
CA ILE A 274 106.76 -41.22 -11.07
C ILE A 274 107.10 -41.99 -12.35
N LEU A 275 106.12 -42.13 -13.26
CA LEU A 275 106.34 -42.82 -14.53
C LEU A 275 107.42 -42.13 -15.35
N LYS A 276 107.37 -40.80 -15.47
CA LYS A 276 108.40 -40.01 -16.16
C LYS A 276 109.78 -40.17 -15.52
N ASP A 277 109.85 -40.19 -14.20
CA ASP A 277 111.12 -40.40 -13.49
C ASP A 277 111.70 -41.80 -13.76
N ILE A 278 110.86 -42.83 -13.76
CA ILE A 278 111.26 -44.20 -14.10
C ILE A 278 111.73 -44.29 -15.56
N GLU A 279 111.00 -43.67 -16.50
CA GLU A 279 111.41 -43.60 -17.90
C GLU A 279 112.80 -42.97 -18.06
N ASN A 280 113.05 -41.84 -17.38
CA ASN A 280 114.37 -41.19 -17.38
C ASN A 280 115.47 -42.11 -16.82
N VAL A 281 115.20 -42.82 -15.72
CA VAL A 281 116.16 -43.76 -15.12
C VAL A 281 116.45 -44.93 -16.06
N ILE A 282 115.43 -45.48 -16.73
CA ILE A 282 115.61 -46.58 -17.70
C ILE A 282 116.47 -46.12 -18.87
N THR A 283 116.21 -44.92 -19.42
CA THR A 283 117.01 -44.35 -20.50
C THR A 283 118.47 -44.16 -20.08
N GLN A 284 118.72 -43.53 -18.92
CA GLN A 284 120.08 -43.37 -18.40
C GLN A 284 120.79 -44.71 -18.21
N LYS A 285 120.10 -45.71 -17.66
CA LYS A 285 120.69 -47.04 -17.44
C LYS A 285 121.01 -47.79 -18.73
N LYS A 286 120.28 -47.55 -19.82
CA LYS A 286 120.59 -48.12 -21.14
C LYS A 286 121.82 -47.48 -21.79
N GLU A 287 122.11 -46.22 -21.47
CA GLU A 287 123.25 -45.46 -22.02
C GLU A 287 124.54 -45.60 -21.20
N GLU A 288 124.48 -46.17 -19.98
CA GLU A 288 125.65 -46.34 -19.11
C GLU A 288 126.68 -47.32 -19.70
N PRO A 289 127.98 -46.96 -19.75
CA PRO A 289 129.01 -47.86 -20.24
C PRO A 289 129.16 -49.14 -19.39
N ILE A 290 129.17 -50.29 -20.06
CA ILE A 290 129.38 -51.60 -19.45
C ILE A 290 130.88 -51.83 -19.30
N THR A 291 131.35 -52.05 -18.08
CA THR A 291 132.77 -52.35 -17.84
C THR A 291 132.99 -53.85 -17.79
N LEU A 292 133.83 -54.36 -18.70
CA LEU A 292 134.26 -55.75 -18.72
C LEU A 292 135.69 -55.85 -18.18
N ILE A 293 135.97 -56.86 -17.36
CA ILE A 293 137.34 -57.26 -16.98
C ILE A 293 137.87 -58.30 -17.96
N ALA A 294 139.13 -58.69 -17.85
CA ALA A 294 139.67 -59.77 -18.68
C ALA A 294 138.86 -61.07 -18.52
N GLY A 295 138.44 -61.68 -19.62
CA GLY A 295 137.57 -62.85 -19.64
C GLY A 295 136.76 -63.00 -20.93
N GLN A 296 135.82 -63.93 -20.90
CA GLN A 296 134.87 -64.23 -21.97
C GLN A 296 133.44 -63.94 -21.49
N TYR A 297 132.63 -63.31 -22.34
CA TYR A 297 131.27 -62.85 -22.03
C TYR A 297 130.33 -63.22 -23.16
N VAL A 298 129.15 -63.73 -22.83
CA VAL A 298 128.13 -64.13 -23.80
C VAL A 298 127.11 -63.00 -23.96
N VAL A 299 126.95 -62.51 -25.19
CA VAL A 299 125.97 -61.49 -25.53
C VAL A 299 124.55 -62.07 -25.40
N GLY A 300 123.64 -61.30 -24.82
CA GLY A 300 122.30 -61.73 -24.41
C GLY A 300 122.23 -62.33 -23.00
N LYS A 301 123.37 -62.67 -22.38
CA LYS A 301 123.45 -63.16 -21.00
C LYS A 301 124.24 -62.22 -20.08
N ASP A 302 125.46 -61.89 -20.47
CA ASP A 302 126.40 -61.10 -19.67
C ASP A 302 126.46 -59.63 -20.16
N VAL A 303 126.24 -59.41 -21.45
CA VAL A 303 126.17 -58.10 -22.10
C VAL A 303 124.91 -58.06 -22.98
N PRO A 304 124.07 -57.03 -22.95
CA PRO A 304 122.92 -56.92 -23.85
C PRO A 304 123.38 -56.89 -25.32
N GLU A 305 122.57 -57.42 -26.23
CA GLU A 305 122.81 -57.20 -27.66
C GLU A 305 122.74 -55.71 -28.01
N GLY A 306 123.48 -55.29 -29.03
CA GLY A 306 123.52 -53.90 -29.43
C GLY A 306 124.81 -53.50 -30.11
N ARG A 307 124.89 -52.19 -30.34
CA ARG A 307 126.05 -51.54 -30.95
C ARG A 307 126.83 -50.82 -29.87
N TYR A 308 128.15 -51.05 -29.84
CA TYR A 308 129.01 -50.51 -28.81
C TYR A 308 130.27 -49.91 -29.42
N GLN A 309 130.74 -48.83 -28.81
CA GLN A 309 132.14 -48.44 -28.90
C GLN A 309 132.89 -49.10 -27.73
N VAL A 310 133.89 -49.92 -28.03
CA VAL A 310 134.80 -50.45 -27.02
C VAL A 310 136.01 -49.55 -26.88
N THR A 311 136.33 -49.20 -25.64
CA THR A 311 137.50 -48.39 -25.24
C THR A 311 138.33 -49.17 -24.22
N ASN A 312 139.65 -49.18 -24.38
CA ASN A 312 140.56 -49.79 -23.38
C ASN A 312 140.59 -48.97 -22.08
N VAL A 313 140.79 -49.67 -20.97
CA VAL A 313 141.13 -49.05 -19.69
C VAL A 313 142.54 -49.49 -19.30
N GLY A 314 143.54 -48.65 -19.58
CA GLY A 314 144.97 -48.92 -19.32
C GLY A 314 145.79 -49.05 -20.60
N ASP A 315 146.84 -49.88 -20.60
CA ASP A 315 147.91 -49.90 -21.61
C ASP A 315 147.55 -50.54 -22.97
N GLY A 316 146.30 -50.98 -23.14
CA GLY A 316 145.81 -51.62 -24.37
C GLY A 316 145.87 -53.16 -24.35
N SER A 317 144.99 -53.81 -25.13
CA SER A 317 144.84 -55.26 -25.13
C SER A 317 144.06 -55.77 -26.34
N ASN A 318 144.27 -57.03 -26.71
CA ASN A 318 143.45 -57.71 -27.68
C ASN A 318 141.98 -57.79 -27.24
N PHE A 319 141.10 -57.54 -28.20
CA PHE A 319 139.66 -57.64 -28.09
C PHE A 319 139.12 -58.45 -29.27
N PHE A 320 138.37 -59.50 -28.95
CA PHE A 320 137.80 -60.41 -29.93
C PHE A 320 136.29 -60.50 -29.73
N VAL A 321 135.58 -60.64 -30.85
CA VAL A 321 134.18 -61.02 -30.87
C VAL A 321 134.03 -62.17 -31.84
N MET A 322 133.31 -63.20 -31.43
CA MET A 322 132.93 -64.34 -32.25
C MET A 322 131.42 -64.42 -32.33
N ASP A 323 130.89 -64.74 -33.51
CA ASP A 323 129.46 -65.02 -33.65
C ASP A 323 129.08 -66.36 -32.98
N SER A 324 127.78 -66.65 -32.95
CA SER A 324 127.24 -67.88 -32.36
C SER A 324 127.77 -69.17 -33.03
N ASP A 325 128.26 -69.08 -34.27
CA ASP A 325 128.84 -70.20 -35.01
C ASP A 325 130.36 -70.36 -34.75
N GLY A 326 130.93 -69.48 -33.94
CA GLY A 326 132.35 -69.47 -33.55
C GLY A 326 133.26 -68.77 -34.55
N SER A 327 132.72 -68.06 -35.55
CA SER A 327 133.51 -67.28 -36.50
C SER A 327 133.87 -65.93 -35.91
N THR A 328 135.13 -65.53 -36.04
CA THR A 328 135.60 -64.23 -35.52
C THR A 328 135.04 -63.07 -36.34
N THR A 329 134.25 -62.21 -35.72
CA THR A 329 133.65 -61.01 -36.32
C THR A 329 134.43 -59.74 -36.01
N VAL A 330 135.09 -59.69 -34.85
CA VAL A 330 136.00 -58.60 -34.46
C VAL A 330 137.31 -59.20 -33.98
N ASN A 331 138.42 -58.65 -34.47
CA ASN A 331 139.77 -58.98 -34.01
C ASN A 331 140.62 -57.71 -34.12
N THR A 332 140.75 -56.99 -33.01
CA THR A 332 141.52 -55.75 -32.94
C THR A 332 142.32 -55.70 -31.64
N ILE A 333 143.34 -54.85 -31.62
CA ILE A 333 144.10 -54.51 -30.42
C ILE A 333 143.66 -53.10 -30.05
N LEU A 334 143.14 -52.93 -28.83
CA LEU A 334 142.68 -51.63 -28.33
C LEU A 334 143.84 -50.83 -27.73
N GLY A 335 143.80 -49.50 -27.83
CA GLY A 335 144.74 -48.56 -27.21
C GLY A 335 145.77 -47.91 -28.16
N ASP A 336 146.30 -46.74 -27.77
CA ASP A 336 146.98 -45.79 -28.67
C ASP A 336 148.46 -46.12 -29.02
N GLY A 337 149.05 -47.14 -28.40
CA GLY A 337 150.48 -47.47 -28.56
C GLY A 337 150.76 -48.41 -29.73
N VAL A 338 150.04 -49.55 -29.77
CA VAL A 338 150.20 -50.63 -30.76
C VAL A 338 148.85 -51.02 -31.37
N GLY A 339 147.74 -50.48 -30.83
CA GLY A 339 146.38 -50.80 -31.22
C GLY A 339 145.74 -49.75 -32.13
N ASP A 340 144.53 -50.04 -32.57
CA ASP A 340 143.72 -49.19 -33.46
C ASP A 340 142.94 -48.09 -32.69
N GLY A 341 143.20 -47.95 -31.38
CA GLY A 341 142.45 -47.07 -30.47
C GLY A 341 141.11 -47.68 -30.06
N ASP A 342 140.05 -46.86 -30.12
CA ASP A 342 138.67 -47.27 -29.86
C ASP A 342 138.05 -47.95 -31.09
N TYR A 343 137.17 -48.92 -30.87
CA TYR A 343 136.54 -49.66 -31.96
C TYR A 343 135.03 -49.76 -31.82
N VAL A 344 134.28 -49.61 -32.92
CA VAL A 344 132.83 -49.74 -32.94
C VAL A 344 132.42 -51.05 -33.57
N PHE A 345 131.53 -51.79 -32.90
CA PHE A 345 131.07 -53.09 -33.35
C PHE A 345 129.61 -53.34 -33.00
N TYR A 346 129.01 -54.30 -33.71
CA TYR A 346 127.69 -54.84 -33.39
C TYR A 346 127.84 -56.18 -32.72
N THR A 347 126.91 -56.47 -31.83
CA THR A 347 126.78 -57.76 -31.16
C THR A 347 125.35 -58.23 -31.23
N PHE A 348 125.18 -59.53 -31.45
CA PHE A 348 123.90 -60.21 -31.47
C PHE A 348 123.83 -61.23 -30.34
N ASN A 349 122.62 -61.56 -29.92
CA ASN A 349 122.41 -62.58 -28.90
C ASN A 349 123.11 -63.90 -29.28
N GLY A 350 123.97 -64.40 -28.39
CA GLY A 350 124.79 -65.60 -28.60
C GLY A 350 126.25 -65.33 -28.98
N ASP A 351 126.62 -64.11 -29.37
CA ASP A 351 128.01 -63.74 -29.66
C ASP A 351 128.89 -63.89 -28.40
N LEU A 352 130.16 -64.24 -28.59
CA LEU A 352 131.16 -64.36 -27.53
C LEU A 352 132.18 -63.23 -27.62
N ILE A 353 132.20 -62.37 -26.60
CA ILE A 353 133.19 -61.30 -26.44
C ILE A 353 134.35 -61.81 -25.58
N GLU A 354 135.58 -61.75 -26.08
CA GLU A 354 136.79 -62.01 -25.28
C GLU A 354 137.66 -60.75 -25.20
N THR A 355 138.03 -60.38 -23.98
CA THR A 355 139.00 -59.30 -23.73
C THR A 355 140.08 -59.79 -22.79
N ARG A 356 141.34 -59.40 -23.01
CA ARG A 356 142.46 -59.75 -22.13
C ARG A 356 142.84 -58.64 -21.14
N ALA A 357 142.12 -57.52 -21.18
CA ALA A 357 142.23 -56.46 -20.20
C ALA A 357 140.87 -55.85 -19.89
N LYS A 358 140.87 -54.88 -18.98
CA LYS A 358 139.67 -54.12 -18.64
C LYS A 358 139.29 -53.21 -19.81
N VAL A 359 138.04 -53.27 -20.24
CA VAL A 359 137.48 -52.44 -21.31
C VAL A 359 136.15 -51.84 -20.87
N LYS A 360 135.74 -50.76 -21.53
CA LYS A 360 134.40 -50.20 -21.41
C LYS A 360 133.70 -50.33 -22.75
N LEU A 361 132.50 -50.89 -22.73
CA LEU A 361 131.56 -50.87 -23.85
C LEU A 361 130.64 -49.68 -23.63
N ILE A 362 130.74 -48.67 -24.48
CA ILE A 362 129.87 -47.51 -24.47
C ILE A 362 128.75 -47.80 -25.47
N PRO A 363 127.49 -47.98 -25.01
CA PRO A 363 126.35 -48.14 -25.91
C PRO A 363 126.28 -46.95 -26.86
N ILE A 364 126.04 -47.21 -28.14
CA ILE A 364 125.83 -46.18 -29.15
C ILE A 364 124.59 -46.53 -29.98
N GLU A 365 123.84 -45.51 -30.39
CA GLU A 365 122.64 -45.69 -31.22
C GLU A 365 122.95 -46.11 -32.67
#